data_AF-A0A2A4AIA0-F1
#
_entry.id   AF-A0A2A4AIA0-F1
#
_cell.length_a   1.000
_cell.length_b   1.000
_cell.length_c   1.000
_cell.angle_alpha   90.00
_cell.angle_beta   90.00
_cell.angle_gamma   90.00
#
_symmetry.space_group_name_H-M   'P 1'
#
loop_
_entity.id
_entity.type
_entity.pdbx_description
1 polymer ?
#
loop_
_entity_poly.entity_id
_entity_poly.type
_entity_poly.pdbx_seq_one_letter_code
_entity_poly.pdbx_strand_id
1 'polypeptide(L)'
;MTPESFAPNLYEHFSLDHRSTSRELGILLAAKDARLEQMGFELGDDRRQEAQIAHTILSNPENRATYDQGLEDSFQPTWAQLSELAAYGEWPAQMQRPQQPYGFAPTAQAQASPFDPFAPQNKAAAPAPFSPYQPAQVNAERPLGSTRALMAIADLVLCGMVSAPIAAISAGASELSMSLIFGLCTILYCVGFEVSWGATPVKKLLGYEVRDRTSGDKLSVIQSLKRQWWRVVTLVPGLGGAVSFFAAIFYATTINQENGLLGAHDNLANAEVVKKQR
;
A
#
# COMPACT_ATOMS: atom_id res chain seq x y z
N MET A 1 -4.11 -4.17 26.69
CA MET A 1 -4.73 -2.92 26.29
C MET A 1 -6.18 -3.25 26.06
N THR A 2 -7.07 -2.70 26.87
CA THR A 2 -8.50 -2.83 26.58
C THR A 2 -8.86 -1.80 25.52
N PRO A 3 -9.52 -2.17 24.40
CA PRO A 3 -9.84 -1.21 23.33
C PRO A 3 -10.60 0.03 23.84
N GLU A 4 -11.43 -0.15 24.86
CA GLU A 4 -12.25 0.90 25.50
C GLU A 4 -11.51 1.77 26.51
N SER A 5 -10.25 1.46 26.86
CA SER A 5 -9.50 2.32 27.79
C SER A 5 -9.01 3.59 27.11
N PHE A 6 -9.04 4.70 27.86
CA PHE A 6 -8.43 5.95 27.44
C PHE A 6 -6.95 5.76 27.12
N ALA A 7 -6.57 6.25 25.96
CA ALA A 7 -5.19 6.27 25.52
C ALA A 7 -4.48 7.49 26.11
N PRO A 8 -3.25 7.32 26.65
CA PRO A 8 -2.41 8.44 27.03
C PRO A 8 -2.02 9.26 25.80
N ASN A 9 -1.53 10.48 26.03
CA ASN A 9 -0.91 11.27 24.96
C ASN A 9 0.25 10.46 24.34
N LEU A 10 0.23 10.27 23.02
CA LEU A 10 1.18 9.42 22.31
C LEU A 10 2.61 9.96 22.38
N TYR A 11 2.79 11.28 22.40
CA TYR A 11 4.10 11.89 22.56
C TYR A 11 4.68 11.62 23.95
N GLU A 12 3.87 11.75 24.99
CA GLU A 12 4.29 11.47 26.36
C GLU A 12 4.55 9.98 26.58
N HIS A 13 3.60 9.13 26.14
CA HIS A 13 3.65 7.67 26.30
C HIS A 13 4.89 7.05 25.67
N PHE A 14 5.27 7.51 24.48
CA PHE A 14 6.46 7.02 23.79
C PHE A 14 7.71 7.87 24.03
N SER A 15 7.64 8.92 24.85
CA SER A 15 8.73 9.88 25.10
C SER A 15 9.30 10.46 23.79
N LEU A 16 8.41 11.01 22.98
CA LEU A 16 8.70 11.62 21.68
C LEU A 16 8.63 13.14 21.77
N ASP A 17 9.44 13.83 20.98
CA ASP A 17 9.37 15.29 20.86
C ASP A 17 8.30 15.70 19.85
N HIS A 18 7.29 16.43 20.32
CA HIS A 18 6.20 16.96 19.49
C HIS A 18 6.67 17.91 18.39
N ARG A 19 7.93 18.39 18.44
CA ARG A 19 8.53 19.26 17.41
C ARG A 19 9.23 18.48 16.30
N SER A 20 9.47 17.18 16.49
CA SER A 20 10.09 16.34 15.46
C SER A 20 9.19 16.21 14.24
N THR A 21 9.79 15.99 13.07
CA THR A 21 9.04 15.73 11.84
C THR A 21 8.34 14.37 11.91
N SER A 22 7.23 14.19 11.19
CA SER A 22 6.51 12.89 11.17
C SER A 22 7.43 11.74 10.70
N ARG A 23 8.36 12.03 9.80
CA ARG A 23 9.40 11.07 9.39
C ARG A 23 10.31 10.64 10.55
N GLU A 24 10.80 11.58 11.35
CA GLU A 24 11.65 11.28 12.51
C GLU A 24 10.87 10.51 13.58
N LEU A 25 9.62 10.91 13.85
CA LEU A 25 8.73 10.20 14.76
C LEU A 25 8.49 8.76 14.32
N GLY A 26 8.26 8.54 13.02
CA GLY A 26 8.13 7.21 12.44
C GLY A 26 9.37 6.34 12.66
N ILE A 27 10.57 6.89 12.44
CA ILE A 27 11.84 6.17 12.68
C ILE A 27 11.98 5.80 14.16
N LEU A 28 11.70 6.72 15.08
CA LEU A 28 11.79 6.48 16.53
C LEU A 28 10.79 5.43 17.00
N LEU A 29 9.57 5.46 16.49
CA LEU A 29 8.52 4.49 16.82
C LEU A 29 8.82 3.10 16.23
N ALA A 30 9.31 3.03 14.99
CA ALA A 30 9.76 1.78 14.38
C ALA A 30 10.92 1.16 15.15
N ALA A 31 11.87 1.97 15.64
CA ALA A 31 12.96 1.50 16.49
C ALA A 31 12.46 0.97 17.85
N LYS A 32 11.43 1.57 18.43
CA LYS A 32 10.80 1.10 19.68
C LYS A 32 10.06 -0.22 19.46
N ASP A 33 9.30 -0.37 18.37
CA ASP A 33 8.65 -1.64 18.04
C ASP A 33 9.67 -2.76 17.79
N ALA A 34 10.74 -2.48 17.03
CA ALA A 34 11.82 -3.45 16.81
C ALA A 34 12.51 -3.88 18.12
N ARG A 35 12.62 -2.98 19.10
CA ARG A 35 13.14 -3.31 20.43
C ARG A 35 12.18 -4.20 21.22
N LEU A 36 10.87 -3.99 21.11
CA LEU A 36 9.86 -4.87 21.72
C LEU A 36 9.96 -6.28 21.12
N GLU A 37 10.14 -6.39 19.80
CA GLU A 37 10.35 -7.68 19.14
C GLU A 37 11.61 -8.40 19.66
N GLN A 38 12.72 -7.68 19.81
CA GLN A 38 13.97 -8.24 20.36
C GLN A 38 13.84 -8.71 21.81
N MET A 39 12.94 -8.10 22.59
CA MET A 39 12.63 -8.53 23.96
C MET A 39 11.67 -9.73 24.02
N GLY A 40 11.26 -10.27 22.87
CA GLY A 40 10.41 -11.45 22.76
C GLY A 40 8.91 -11.16 22.79
N PHE A 41 8.49 -9.90 22.62
CA PHE A 41 7.07 -9.55 22.53
C PHE A 41 6.52 -9.88 21.13
N GLU A 42 5.45 -10.67 21.09
CA GLU A 42 4.79 -11.09 19.85
C GLU A 42 3.94 -9.95 19.25
N LEU A 43 3.59 -10.03 17.96
CA LEU A 43 2.76 -9.02 17.29
C LEU A 43 1.38 -8.82 17.94
N GLY A 44 0.87 -9.82 18.67
CA GLY A 44 -0.39 -9.74 19.41
C GLY A 44 -0.27 -9.09 20.78
N ASP A 45 0.94 -8.76 21.24
CA ASP A 45 1.14 -8.09 22.51
C ASP A 45 0.67 -6.64 22.43
N ASP A 46 -0.06 -6.23 23.47
CA ASP A 46 -0.60 -4.90 23.65
C ASP A 46 0.43 -3.80 23.38
N ARG A 47 1.68 -3.98 23.85
CA ARG A 47 2.74 -2.97 23.73
C ARG A 47 3.16 -2.75 22.28
N ARG A 48 3.15 -3.82 21.48
CA ARG A 48 3.47 -3.74 20.06
C ARG A 48 2.31 -3.15 19.27
N GLN A 49 1.08 -3.47 19.65
CA GLN A 49 -0.11 -2.86 19.05
C GLN A 49 -0.18 -1.34 19.31
N GLU A 50 0.08 -0.92 20.55
CA GLU A 50 0.16 0.50 20.91
C GLU A 50 1.23 1.23 20.08
N ALA A 51 2.42 0.63 19.93
CA ALA A 51 3.51 1.20 19.14
C ALA A 51 3.16 1.29 17.65
N GLN A 52 2.44 0.32 17.09
CA GLN A 52 1.99 0.30 15.70
C GLN A 52 0.90 1.34 15.42
N ILE A 53 -0.06 1.50 16.33
CA ILE A 53 -1.09 2.54 16.25
C ILE A 53 -0.42 3.92 16.27
N ALA A 54 0.48 4.14 17.24
CA ALA A 54 1.21 5.40 17.36
C ALA A 54 2.08 5.67 16.13
N HIS A 55 2.76 4.64 15.61
CA HIS A 55 3.55 4.75 14.38
C HIS A 55 2.66 5.18 13.21
N THR A 56 1.51 4.56 13.03
CA THR A 56 0.60 4.86 11.91
C THR A 56 0.04 6.27 11.97
N ILE A 57 -0.26 6.77 13.17
CA ILE A 57 -0.76 8.13 13.38
C ILE A 57 0.36 9.16 13.22
N LEU A 58 1.45 9.02 13.99
CA LEU A 58 2.47 10.07 14.10
C LEU A 58 3.46 10.11 12.92
N SER A 59 3.59 9.01 12.15
CA SER A 59 4.45 8.98 10.96
C SER A 59 3.80 9.57 9.72
N ASN A 60 2.46 9.63 9.66
CA ASN A 60 1.72 10.28 8.59
C ASN A 60 1.39 11.73 8.99
N PRO A 61 1.82 12.75 8.22
CA PRO A 61 1.52 14.16 8.51
C PRO A 61 0.03 14.49 8.63
N GLU A 62 -0.83 13.87 7.81
CA GLU A 62 -2.28 14.15 7.80
C GLU A 62 -2.95 13.57 9.05
N ASN A 63 -2.71 12.29 9.34
CA ASN A 63 -3.24 11.64 10.55
C ASN A 63 -2.72 12.32 11.82
N ARG A 64 -1.45 12.73 11.82
CA ARG A 64 -0.85 13.49 12.91
C ARG A 64 -1.53 14.84 13.08
N ALA A 65 -1.84 15.57 12.01
CA ALA A 65 -2.55 16.83 12.10
C ALA A 65 -3.95 16.64 12.74
N THR A 66 -4.69 15.61 12.34
CA THR A 66 -5.98 15.26 12.95
C THR A 66 -5.83 14.89 14.44
N TYR A 67 -4.76 14.17 14.78
CA TYR A 67 -4.45 13.81 16.16
C TYR A 67 -4.09 15.03 17.02
N ASP A 68 -3.20 15.90 16.51
CA ASP A 68 -2.74 17.11 17.18
C ASP A 68 -3.92 18.09 17.38
N GLN A 69 -4.82 18.21 16.40
CA GLN A 69 -6.06 18.98 16.53
C GLN A 69 -6.96 18.43 17.66
N GLY A 70 -7.08 17.10 17.78
CA GLY A 70 -7.81 16.50 18.89
C GLY A 70 -7.19 16.83 20.25
N LEU A 71 -5.86 16.87 20.36
CA LEU A 71 -5.17 17.28 21.57
C LEU A 71 -5.43 18.76 21.91
N GLU A 72 -5.44 19.65 20.92
CA GLU A 72 -5.79 21.07 21.08
C GLU A 72 -7.23 21.24 21.60
N ASP A 73 -8.16 20.42 21.12
CA ASP A 73 -9.56 20.37 21.57
C ASP A 73 -9.72 19.69 22.96
N SER A 74 -8.62 19.36 23.64
CA SER A 74 -8.59 18.65 24.93
C SER A 74 -9.30 17.29 24.89
N PHE A 75 -9.32 16.65 23.72
CA PHE A 75 -9.92 15.34 23.53
C PHE A 75 -9.06 14.25 24.15
N GLN A 76 -9.69 13.33 24.89
CA GLN A 76 -9.04 12.12 25.42
C GLN A 76 -9.54 10.89 24.64
N PRO A 77 -8.81 10.48 23.58
CA PRO A 77 -9.21 9.33 22.77
C PRO A 77 -9.08 8.02 23.56
N THR A 78 -9.91 7.03 23.24
CA THR A 78 -9.63 5.63 23.58
C THR A 78 -8.68 5.00 22.57
N TRP A 79 -8.06 3.88 22.93
CA TRP A 79 -7.21 3.17 21.99
C TRP A 79 -7.98 2.61 20.77
N ALA A 80 -9.25 2.25 20.92
CA ALA A 80 -10.12 1.91 19.79
C ALA A 80 -10.28 3.08 18.82
N GLN A 81 -10.52 4.29 19.35
CA GLN A 81 -10.64 5.50 18.53
C GLN A 81 -9.32 5.86 17.85
N LEU A 82 -8.16 5.66 18.52
CA LEU A 82 -6.86 5.81 17.88
C LEU A 82 -6.62 4.78 16.77
N SER A 83 -7.06 3.53 16.96
CA SER A 83 -6.96 2.51 15.92
C SER A 83 -7.82 2.86 14.70
N GLU A 84 -9.00 3.45 14.91
CA GLU A 84 -9.84 3.93 13.82
C GLU A 84 -9.23 5.15 13.12
N LEU A 85 -8.68 6.11 13.88
CA LEU A 85 -7.93 7.24 13.32
C LEU A 85 -6.73 6.76 12.50
N ALA A 86 -6.00 5.75 12.98
CA ALA A 86 -4.89 5.15 12.26
C ALA A 86 -5.34 4.49 10.93
N ALA A 87 -6.54 3.89 10.91
CA ALA A 87 -7.07 3.20 9.75
C ALA A 87 -7.69 4.15 8.70
N TYR A 88 -8.39 5.20 9.16
CA TYR A 88 -9.24 6.04 8.32
C TYR A 88 -8.78 7.50 8.20
N GLY A 89 -7.87 7.95 9.07
CA GLY A 89 -7.35 9.34 9.09
C GLY A 89 -8.32 10.39 9.65
N GLU A 90 -9.54 9.97 9.99
CA GLU A 90 -10.58 10.82 10.58
C GLU A 90 -11.02 10.31 11.94
N TRP A 91 -11.50 11.22 12.79
CA TRP A 91 -12.16 10.87 14.03
C TRP A 91 -13.54 10.25 13.78
N PRO A 92 -13.98 9.24 14.56
CA PRO A 92 -15.26 8.59 14.34
C PRO A 92 -16.45 9.55 14.51
N ALA A 93 -17.48 9.40 13.67
CA ALA A 93 -18.63 10.31 13.53
C ALA A 93 -19.43 10.62 14.81
N GLN A 94 -19.23 9.87 15.90
CA GLN A 94 -19.74 10.24 17.23
C GLN A 94 -19.12 11.55 17.77
N MET A 95 -18.06 12.07 17.13
CA MET A 95 -17.42 13.36 17.45
C MET A 95 -18.16 14.61 16.93
N GLN A 96 -19.12 14.51 16.01
CA GLN A 96 -19.79 15.70 15.45
C GLN A 96 -20.90 16.33 16.32
N ARG A 97 -20.91 16.13 17.65
CA ARG A 97 -21.83 16.89 18.52
C ARG A 97 -21.14 17.46 19.76
N PRO A 98 -21.23 18.78 19.98
CA PRO A 98 -21.18 19.30 21.34
C PRO A 98 -22.29 18.62 22.14
N GLN A 99 -21.95 18.04 23.29
CA GLN A 99 -22.91 17.47 24.22
C GLN A 99 -23.94 18.54 24.62
N GLN A 100 -25.19 18.33 24.21
CA GLN A 100 -26.35 19.02 24.79
C GLN A 100 -26.99 18.06 25.80
N PRO A 101 -27.41 18.55 26.99
CA PRO A 101 -27.94 17.70 28.06
C PRO A 101 -29.23 16.99 27.63
N TYR A 102 -29.36 15.76 28.12
CA TYR A 102 -30.48 14.84 27.94
C TYR A 102 -31.85 15.55 27.93
N GLY A 103 -32.43 15.64 26.74
CA GLY A 103 -33.80 16.08 26.49
C GLY A 103 -34.43 15.15 25.46
N PHE A 104 -35.52 14.50 25.86
CA PHE A 104 -36.46 13.66 25.10
C PHE A 104 -36.22 13.50 23.59
N ALA A 105 -36.00 12.25 23.16
CA ALA A 105 -36.06 11.87 21.75
C ALA A 105 -37.52 11.90 21.23
N PRO A 106 -37.81 12.56 20.08
CA PRO A 106 -38.94 12.18 19.26
C PRO A 106 -38.52 11.08 18.30
N THR A 107 -39.19 9.93 18.39
CA THR A 107 -39.13 8.86 17.39
C THR A 107 -39.59 9.40 16.03
N ALA A 108 -38.69 9.57 15.07
CA ALA A 108 -39.04 9.78 13.68
C ALA A 108 -39.35 8.41 13.04
N GLN A 109 -40.63 8.07 13.02
CA GLN A 109 -41.17 6.92 12.29
C GLN A 109 -40.86 7.08 10.80
N ALA A 110 -40.25 6.07 10.20
CA ALA A 110 -40.15 5.95 8.75
C ALA A 110 -41.56 5.83 8.17
N GLN A 111 -42.02 6.88 7.50
CA GLN A 111 -43.32 6.92 6.85
C GLN A 111 -43.22 6.18 5.51
N ALA A 112 -43.66 4.92 5.51
CA ALA A 112 -43.85 4.15 4.28
C ALA A 112 -44.95 4.81 3.43
N SER A 113 -44.62 5.19 2.19
CA SER A 113 -45.60 5.70 1.23
C SER A 113 -46.39 4.53 0.61
N PRO A 114 -47.71 4.68 0.35
CA PRO A 114 -48.52 3.61 -0.26
C PRO A 114 -48.09 3.36 -1.71
N PHE A 115 -47.94 2.08 -2.06
CA PHE A 115 -47.69 1.64 -3.43
C PHE A 115 -48.97 1.78 -4.27
N ASP A 116 -48.92 2.61 -5.31
CA ASP A 116 -50.01 2.80 -6.27
C ASP A 116 -49.73 2.02 -7.58
N PRO A 117 -50.47 0.95 -7.91
CA PRO A 117 -50.10 0.02 -9.00
C PRO A 117 -50.37 0.51 -10.42
N PHE A 118 -50.91 1.72 -10.63
CA PHE A 118 -51.41 2.15 -11.95
C PHE A 118 -50.85 3.48 -12.48
N ALA A 119 -49.74 3.99 -11.91
CA ALA A 119 -49.11 5.21 -12.42
C ALA A 119 -48.34 4.96 -13.75
N PRO A 120 -48.60 5.73 -14.83
CA PRO A 120 -47.85 5.60 -16.07
C PRO A 120 -46.39 6.05 -15.90
N GLN A 121 -45.47 5.15 -16.24
CA GLN A 121 -44.03 5.28 -16.01
C GLN A 121 -43.37 6.19 -17.04
N ASN A 122 -43.58 7.51 -16.94
CA ASN A 122 -42.82 8.49 -17.71
C ASN A 122 -41.49 8.80 -16.99
N LYS A 123 -40.43 8.07 -17.36
CA LYS A 123 -39.05 8.44 -17.02
C LYS A 123 -38.61 9.63 -17.89
N ALA A 124 -38.91 10.85 -17.46
CA ALA A 124 -38.21 12.02 -17.93
C ALA A 124 -36.87 12.10 -17.19
N ALA A 125 -35.78 11.80 -17.88
CA ALA A 125 -34.42 11.94 -17.37
C ALA A 125 -34.13 13.43 -17.12
N ALA A 126 -33.83 13.78 -15.88
CA ALA A 126 -33.22 15.06 -15.56
C ALA A 126 -31.82 15.10 -16.20
N PRO A 127 -31.40 16.23 -16.82
CA PRO A 127 -30.05 16.35 -17.36
C PRO A 127 -29.04 16.30 -16.21
N ALA A 128 -28.19 15.27 -16.24
CA ALA A 128 -27.08 15.14 -15.31
C ALA A 128 -26.08 16.29 -15.53
N PRO A 129 -25.53 16.90 -14.46
CA PRO A 129 -24.47 17.88 -14.60
C PRO A 129 -23.25 17.23 -15.27
N PHE A 130 -22.64 17.98 -16.18
CA PHE A 130 -21.48 17.58 -16.98
C PHE A 130 -20.32 17.22 -16.04
N SER A 131 -20.12 15.93 -15.77
CA SER A 131 -18.95 15.45 -15.06
C SER A 131 -17.79 15.37 -16.05
N PRO A 132 -16.63 15.99 -15.80
CA PRO A 132 -15.46 15.77 -16.63
C PRO A 132 -15.16 14.27 -16.67
N TYR A 133 -14.87 13.77 -17.87
CA TYR A 133 -14.56 12.36 -18.14
C TYR A 133 -13.56 11.82 -17.10
N GLN A 134 -14.06 11.09 -16.11
CA GLN A 134 -13.25 10.20 -15.29
C GLN A 134 -13.14 8.91 -16.08
N PRO A 135 -11.94 8.48 -16.51
CA PRO A 135 -11.78 7.17 -17.10
C PRO A 135 -12.31 6.16 -16.07
N ALA A 136 -13.15 5.23 -16.52
CA ALA A 136 -13.79 4.23 -15.69
C ALA A 136 -12.75 3.60 -14.76
N GLN A 137 -12.76 4.01 -13.49
CA GLN A 137 -12.02 3.30 -12.45
C GLN A 137 -12.81 2.01 -12.22
N VAL A 138 -12.53 1.00 -13.04
CA VAL A 138 -12.71 -0.37 -12.59
C VAL A 138 -11.94 -0.44 -11.28
N ASN A 139 -12.63 -0.64 -10.16
CA ASN A 139 -12.03 -0.87 -8.85
C ASN A 139 -11.16 -2.13 -8.95
N ALA A 140 -9.95 -1.98 -9.48
CA ALA A 140 -9.00 -3.04 -9.67
C ALA A 140 -8.30 -3.24 -8.33
N GLU A 141 -8.51 -4.40 -7.72
CA GLU A 141 -7.88 -4.73 -6.44
C GLU A 141 -6.36 -4.83 -6.66
N ARG A 142 -5.61 -3.87 -6.13
CA ARG A 142 -4.14 -3.80 -6.27
C ARG A 142 -3.47 -4.34 -5.01
N PRO A 143 -2.37 -5.10 -5.13
CA PRO A 143 -1.65 -5.62 -3.97
C PRO A 143 -0.87 -4.53 -3.24
N LEU A 144 -0.77 -4.67 -1.91
CA LEU A 144 0.09 -3.84 -1.06
C LEU A 144 1.56 -3.93 -1.47
N GLY A 145 2.34 -2.89 -1.16
CA GLY A 145 3.78 -2.84 -1.46
C GLY A 145 4.56 -4.04 -0.91
N SER A 146 4.26 -4.47 0.32
CA SER A 146 4.85 -5.65 0.96
C SER A 146 4.53 -6.94 0.20
N THR A 147 3.26 -7.14 -0.20
CA THR A 147 2.85 -8.28 -1.01
C THR A 147 3.59 -8.30 -2.35
N ARG A 148 3.76 -7.13 -2.99
CA ARG A 148 4.51 -6.99 -4.24
C ARG A 148 6.00 -7.30 -4.08
N ALA A 149 6.60 -6.86 -2.99
CA ALA A 149 7.99 -7.17 -2.66
C ALA A 149 8.19 -8.67 -2.42
N LEU A 150 7.29 -9.31 -1.67
CA LEU A 150 7.33 -10.77 -1.44
C LEU A 150 7.20 -11.56 -2.74
N MET A 151 6.29 -11.17 -3.62
CA MET A 151 6.18 -11.76 -4.97
C MET A 151 7.48 -11.59 -5.77
N ALA A 152 8.09 -10.41 -5.73
CA ALA A 152 9.33 -10.13 -6.43
C ALA A 152 10.53 -10.94 -5.90
N ILE A 153 10.61 -11.15 -4.59
CA ILE A 153 11.64 -11.99 -3.94
C ILE A 153 11.43 -13.46 -4.31
N ALA A 154 10.20 -13.96 -4.24
CA ALA A 154 9.88 -15.33 -4.64
C ALA A 154 10.16 -15.56 -6.13
N ASP A 155 9.86 -14.59 -7.00
CA ASP A 155 10.24 -14.65 -8.41
C ASP A 155 11.76 -14.63 -8.61
N LEU A 156 12.53 -13.95 -7.76
CA LEU A 156 13.99 -13.97 -7.81
C LEU A 156 14.54 -15.36 -7.47
N VAL A 157 13.99 -16.02 -6.45
CA VAL A 157 14.33 -17.41 -6.09
C VAL A 157 14.01 -18.35 -7.25
N LEU A 158 12.80 -18.23 -7.82
CA LEU A 158 12.37 -19.06 -8.95
C LEU A 158 13.25 -18.82 -10.19
N CYS A 159 13.59 -17.56 -10.49
CA CYS A 159 14.54 -17.21 -11.54
C CYS A 159 15.92 -17.83 -11.27
N GLY A 160 16.40 -17.81 -10.01
CA GLY A 160 17.63 -18.47 -9.59
C GLY A 160 17.64 -19.95 -9.92
N MET A 161 16.58 -20.67 -9.57
CA MET A 161 16.42 -22.10 -9.90
C MET A 161 16.44 -22.36 -11.41
N VAL A 162 15.74 -21.53 -12.19
CA VAL A 162 15.69 -21.66 -13.67
C VAL A 162 17.03 -21.29 -14.31
N SER A 163 17.79 -20.38 -13.71
CA SER A 163 19.12 -19.97 -14.19
C SER A 163 20.25 -20.92 -13.80
N ALA A 164 20.04 -21.79 -12.81
CA ALA A 164 21.08 -22.69 -12.29
C ALA A 164 21.73 -23.59 -13.36
N PRO A 165 21.00 -24.18 -14.32
CA PRO A 165 21.61 -24.94 -15.42
C PRO A 165 22.52 -24.07 -16.32
N ILE A 166 22.13 -22.80 -16.55
CA ILE A 166 22.93 -21.86 -17.35
C ILE A 166 24.22 -21.49 -16.61
N ALA A 167 24.13 -21.28 -15.30
CA ALA A 167 25.31 -21.06 -14.46
C ALA A 167 26.23 -22.30 -14.44
N ALA A 168 25.67 -23.51 -14.38
CA ALA A 168 26.44 -24.75 -14.36
C ALA A 168 27.27 -24.99 -15.64
N ILE A 169 26.70 -24.71 -16.83
CA ILE A 169 27.45 -24.80 -18.10
C ILE A 169 28.45 -23.65 -18.28
N SER A 170 28.29 -22.57 -17.51
CA SER A 170 29.21 -21.44 -17.47
C SER A 170 30.33 -21.62 -16.44
N ALA A 171 30.57 -22.86 -15.99
CA ALA A 171 31.59 -23.17 -15.00
C ALA A 171 32.98 -22.63 -15.42
N GLY A 172 33.60 -21.84 -14.53
CA GLY A 172 34.87 -21.17 -14.80
C GLY A 172 34.75 -19.71 -15.28
N ALA A 173 33.53 -19.20 -15.49
CA ALA A 173 33.34 -17.78 -15.75
C ALA A 173 33.74 -16.92 -14.53
N SER A 174 34.25 -15.71 -14.78
CA SER A 174 34.59 -14.76 -13.72
C SER A 174 33.34 -14.36 -12.91
N GLU A 175 33.53 -13.88 -11.68
CA GLU A 175 32.42 -13.37 -10.85
C GLU A 175 31.62 -12.28 -11.58
N LEU A 176 32.31 -11.39 -12.31
CA LEU A 176 31.67 -10.38 -13.15
C LEU A 176 30.79 -11.00 -14.22
N SER A 177 31.30 -12.01 -14.93
CA SER A 177 30.54 -12.73 -15.96
C SER A 177 29.31 -13.43 -15.38
N MET A 178 29.46 -14.09 -14.23
CA MET A 178 28.35 -14.76 -13.54
C MET A 178 27.28 -13.74 -13.09
N SER A 179 27.68 -12.59 -12.57
CA SER A 179 26.77 -11.50 -12.21
C SER A 179 25.99 -10.97 -13.42
N LEU A 180 26.67 -10.76 -14.56
CA LEU A 180 26.03 -10.33 -15.80
C LEU A 180 25.06 -11.39 -16.36
N ILE A 181 25.44 -12.67 -16.32
CA ILE A 181 24.57 -13.78 -16.73
C ILE A 181 23.31 -13.82 -15.87
N PHE A 182 23.46 -13.71 -14.55
CA PHE A 182 22.32 -13.71 -13.64
C PHE A 182 21.42 -12.48 -13.82
N GLY A 183 22.00 -11.29 -13.98
CA GLY A 183 21.26 -10.07 -14.29
C GLY A 183 20.46 -10.20 -15.58
N LEU A 184 21.08 -10.74 -16.64
CA LEU A 184 20.43 -11.00 -17.92
C LEU A 184 19.29 -12.01 -17.79
N CYS A 185 19.52 -13.12 -17.08
CA CYS A 185 18.47 -14.12 -16.80
C CYS A 185 17.28 -13.48 -16.07
N THR A 186 17.54 -12.63 -15.08
CA THR A 186 16.50 -11.94 -14.31
C THR A 186 15.67 -10.99 -15.19
N ILE A 187 16.32 -10.24 -16.07
CA ILE A 187 15.66 -9.33 -17.01
C ILE A 187 14.80 -10.13 -17.99
N LEU A 188 15.36 -11.17 -18.62
CA LEU A 188 14.65 -12.02 -19.57
C LEU A 188 13.48 -12.73 -18.91
N TYR A 189 13.64 -13.23 -17.69
CA TYR A 189 12.58 -13.83 -16.90
C TYR A 189 11.44 -12.82 -16.71
N CYS A 190 11.72 -11.64 -16.15
CA CYS A 190 10.66 -10.67 -15.87
C CYS A 190 9.98 -10.13 -17.11
N VAL A 191 10.76 -9.65 -18.07
CA VAL A 191 10.22 -9.05 -19.31
C VAL A 191 9.52 -10.12 -20.15
N GLY A 192 10.12 -11.30 -20.29
CA GLY A 192 9.56 -12.39 -21.07
C GLY A 192 8.20 -12.85 -20.55
N PHE A 193 8.07 -13.07 -19.24
CA PHE A 193 6.80 -13.48 -18.64
C PHE A 193 5.76 -12.37 -18.60
N GLU A 194 6.16 -11.12 -18.39
CA GLU A 194 5.23 -9.99 -18.34
C GLU A 194 4.63 -9.69 -19.72
N VAL A 195 5.43 -9.75 -20.78
CA VAL A 195 4.95 -9.57 -22.16
C VAL A 195 4.13 -10.79 -22.61
N SER A 196 4.59 -12.01 -22.30
CA SER A 196 3.96 -13.23 -22.81
C SER A 196 2.72 -13.64 -22.03
N TRP A 197 2.77 -13.60 -20.70
CA TRP A 197 1.73 -14.14 -19.80
C TRP A 197 0.96 -13.06 -19.04
N GLY A 198 1.40 -11.80 -19.17
CA GLY A 198 0.82 -10.67 -18.46
C GLY A 198 1.12 -10.72 -16.97
N ALA A 199 2.12 -11.48 -16.51
CA ALA A 199 2.62 -11.45 -15.13
C ALA A 199 3.87 -12.33 -15.02
N THR A 200 4.71 -12.10 -14.02
CA THR A 200 5.71 -13.10 -13.63
C THR A 200 5.05 -14.33 -13.02
N PRO A 201 5.68 -15.52 -13.07
CA PRO A 201 5.10 -16.78 -12.61
C PRO A 201 4.52 -16.72 -11.19
N VAL A 202 5.24 -16.15 -10.21
CA VAL A 202 4.71 -16.06 -8.83
C VAL A 202 3.49 -15.15 -8.76
N LYS A 203 3.51 -13.99 -9.42
CA LYS A 203 2.33 -13.11 -9.50
C LYS A 203 1.14 -13.85 -10.10
N LYS A 204 1.37 -14.61 -11.17
CA LYS A 204 0.31 -15.38 -11.84
C LYS A 204 -0.27 -16.46 -10.93
N LEU A 205 0.59 -17.18 -10.21
CA LEU A 205 0.18 -18.21 -9.24
C LEU A 205 -0.69 -17.62 -8.13
N LEU A 206 -0.40 -16.39 -7.70
CA LEU A 206 -1.17 -15.67 -6.69
C LEU A 206 -2.38 -14.92 -7.24
N GLY A 207 -2.71 -15.11 -8.53
CA GLY A 207 -3.88 -14.53 -9.16
C GLY A 207 -3.73 -13.07 -9.58
N TYR A 208 -2.51 -12.56 -9.66
CA TYR A 208 -2.22 -11.20 -10.14
C TYR A 208 -1.84 -11.17 -11.62
N GLU A 209 -2.13 -10.04 -12.24
CA GLU A 209 -1.72 -9.67 -13.58
C GLU A 209 -1.04 -8.30 -13.59
N VAL A 210 -0.20 -8.11 -14.59
CA VAL A 210 0.53 -6.91 -14.96
C VAL A 210 0.02 -6.51 -16.33
N ARG A 211 -0.60 -5.34 -16.41
CA ARG A 211 -1.24 -4.86 -17.63
C ARG A 211 -1.04 -3.37 -17.82
N ASP A 212 -1.26 -2.90 -19.04
CA ASP A 212 -1.34 -1.48 -19.36
C ASP A 212 -2.53 -0.87 -18.63
N ARG A 213 -2.33 0.28 -17.99
CA ARG A 213 -3.35 0.95 -17.17
C ARG A 213 -4.50 1.51 -18.01
N THR A 214 -4.24 1.86 -19.26
CA THR A 214 -5.20 2.48 -20.17
C THR A 214 -5.96 1.44 -20.97
N SER A 215 -5.27 0.47 -21.57
CA SER A 215 -5.90 -0.55 -22.43
C SER A 215 -6.31 -1.82 -21.69
N GLY A 216 -5.69 -2.13 -20.56
CA GLY A 216 -5.86 -3.39 -19.85
C GLY A 216 -5.17 -4.58 -20.51
N ASP A 217 -4.45 -4.37 -21.61
CA ASP A 217 -3.71 -5.43 -22.31
C ASP A 217 -2.40 -5.78 -21.60
N LYS A 218 -1.78 -6.90 -22.01
CA LYS A 218 -0.41 -7.21 -21.57
C LYS A 218 0.54 -6.10 -21.98
N LEU A 219 1.59 -5.91 -21.20
CA LEU A 219 2.60 -4.89 -21.49
C LEU A 219 3.33 -5.19 -22.80
N SER A 220 3.58 -4.15 -23.58
CA SER A 220 4.58 -4.21 -24.64
C SER A 220 5.99 -4.42 -24.06
N VAL A 221 6.92 -4.89 -24.89
CA VAL A 221 8.33 -5.08 -24.49
C VAL A 221 8.93 -3.79 -23.94
N ILE A 222 8.66 -2.64 -24.58
CA ILE A 222 9.17 -1.34 -24.15
C ILE A 222 8.60 -0.94 -22.79
N GLN A 223 7.30 -1.15 -22.57
CA GLN A 223 6.68 -0.85 -21.26
C GLN A 223 7.23 -1.75 -20.17
N SER A 224 7.39 -3.04 -20.45
CA SER A 224 7.95 -3.98 -19.49
C SER A 224 9.40 -3.61 -19.15
N LEU A 225 10.23 -3.22 -20.12
CA LEU A 225 11.60 -2.76 -19.88
C LEU A 225 11.64 -1.45 -19.09
N LYS A 226 10.77 -0.48 -19.41
CA LYS A 226 10.64 0.76 -18.62
C LYS A 226 10.30 0.45 -17.17
N ARG A 227 9.42 -0.51 -16.92
CA ARG A 227 9.04 -0.92 -15.57
C ARG A 227 10.15 -1.65 -14.82
N GLN A 228 10.95 -2.42 -15.56
CA GLN A 228 12.06 -3.23 -15.06
C GLN A 228 13.42 -2.53 -15.20
N TRP A 229 13.46 -1.23 -15.49
CA TRP A 229 14.71 -0.51 -15.79
C TRP A 229 15.75 -0.65 -14.67
N TRP A 230 15.28 -0.68 -13.42
CA TRP A 230 16.12 -0.86 -12.24
C TRP A 230 16.76 -2.24 -12.18
N ARG A 231 16.17 -3.25 -12.83
CA ARG A 231 16.83 -4.54 -13.05
C ARG A 231 17.77 -4.49 -14.24
N VAL A 232 17.43 -3.73 -15.28
CA VAL A 232 18.31 -3.54 -16.46
C VAL A 232 19.65 -2.90 -16.06
N VAL A 233 19.62 -1.94 -15.13
CA VAL A 233 20.85 -1.27 -14.65
C VAL A 233 21.83 -2.24 -13.99
N THR A 234 21.39 -3.43 -13.54
CA THR A 234 22.30 -4.45 -12.98
C THR A 234 23.33 -4.96 -13.98
N LEU A 235 23.08 -4.79 -15.28
CA LEU A 235 24.06 -5.11 -16.34
C LEU A 235 25.22 -4.13 -16.41
N VAL A 236 25.15 -2.98 -15.71
CA VAL A 236 26.26 -2.03 -15.62
C VAL A 236 27.25 -2.53 -14.55
N PRO A 237 28.48 -2.92 -14.92
CA PRO A 237 29.46 -3.42 -13.95
C PRO A 237 29.76 -2.41 -12.84
N GLY A 238 29.99 -2.91 -11.62
CA GLY A 238 30.32 -2.11 -10.44
C GLY A 238 29.11 -1.41 -9.82
N LEU A 239 28.61 -0.33 -10.44
CA LEU A 239 27.56 0.52 -9.85
C LEU A 239 26.14 -0.04 -10.05
N GLY A 240 25.92 -0.87 -11.05
CA GLY A 240 24.58 -1.33 -11.45
C GLY A 240 23.81 -2.05 -10.35
N GLY A 241 24.48 -2.95 -9.61
CA GLY A 241 23.87 -3.68 -8.50
C GLY A 241 23.42 -2.76 -7.37
N ALA A 242 24.24 -1.78 -7.00
CA ALA A 242 23.91 -0.81 -5.95
C ALA A 242 22.74 0.09 -6.36
N VAL A 243 22.75 0.61 -7.60
CA VAL A 243 21.65 1.43 -8.13
C VAL A 243 20.35 0.64 -8.17
N SER A 244 20.39 -0.62 -8.62
CA SER A 244 19.24 -1.53 -8.62
C SER A 244 18.68 -1.75 -7.22
N PHE A 245 19.54 -1.95 -6.23
CA PHE A 245 19.13 -2.18 -4.85
C PHE A 245 18.42 -0.95 -4.25
N PHE A 246 19.01 0.24 -4.36
CA PHE A 246 18.39 1.47 -3.87
C PHE A 246 17.11 1.83 -4.63
N ALA A 247 17.07 1.57 -5.95
CA ALA A 247 15.85 1.74 -6.73
C ALA A 247 14.73 0.80 -6.26
N ALA A 248 15.05 -0.46 -5.91
CA ALA A 248 14.07 -1.39 -5.37
C ALA A 248 13.47 -0.91 -4.04
N ILE A 249 14.31 -0.39 -3.12
CA ILE A 249 13.86 0.21 -1.86
C ILE A 249 12.98 1.42 -2.14
N PHE A 250 13.45 2.35 -2.97
CA PHE A 250 12.69 3.53 -3.36
C PHE A 250 11.31 3.15 -3.90
N TYR A 251 11.24 2.17 -4.81
CA TYR A 251 9.97 1.72 -5.37
C TYR A 251 9.04 1.07 -4.36
N ALA A 252 9.57 0.29 -3.42
CA ALA A 252 8.77 -0.23 -2.32
C ALA A 252 8.12 0.90 -1.51
N THR A 253 8.83 2.01 -1.27
CA THR A 253 8.28 3.17 -0.54
C THR A 253 7.27 3.99 -1.34
N THR A 254 7.31 3.93 -2.68
CA THR A 254 6.35 4.65 -3.54
C THR A 254 4.99 3.96 -3.67
N ILE A 255 4.89 2.70 -3.24
CA ILE A 255 3.64 1.93 -3.28
C ILE A 255 2.87 2.19 -1.99
N ASN A 256 1.95 3.15 -2.03
CA ASN A 256 1.11 3.53 -0.90
C ASN A 256 -0.36 3.65 -1.32
N GLN A 257 -1.26 3.76 -0.34
CA GLN A 257 -2.70 3.86 -0.60
C GLN A 257 -3.06 5.16 -1.34
N GLU A 258 -2.38 6.26 -1.03
CA GLU A 258 -2.58 7.59 -1.63
C GLU A 258 -2.35 7.59 -3.14
N ASN A 259 -1.35 6.85 -3.63
CA ASN A 259 -1.06 6.67 -5.06
C ASN A 259 -1.83 5.46 -5.66
N GLY A 260 -2.84 4.95 -4.95
CA GLY A 260 -3.64 3.81 -5.37
C GLY A 260 -2.81 2.53 -5.55
N LEU A 261 -1.80 2.30 -4.70
CA LEU A 261 -0.91 1.14 -4.71
C LEU A 261 -0.08 0.97 -6.01
N LEU A 262 0.17 2.07 -6.71
CA LEU A 262 1.05 2.12 -7.87
C LEU A 262 2.46 2.48 -7.43
N GLY A 263 3.46 1.77 -7.96
CA GLY A 263 4.87 2.16 -7.78
C GLY A 263 5.28 3.18 -8.81
N ALA A 264 6.29 3.99 -8.50
CA ALA A 264 6.83 4.96 -9.47
C ALA A 264 7.36 4.29 -10.75
N HIS A 265 7.87 3.06 -10.66
CA HIS A 265 8.27 2.26 -11.83
C HIS A 265 7.07 1.79 -12.67
N ASP A 266 5.90 1.57 -12.07
CA ASP A 266 4.68 1.24 -12.81
C ASP A 266 4.15 2.48 -13.53
N ASN A 267 4.15 3.63 -12.85
CA ASN A 267 3.77 4.91 -13.44
C ASN A 267 4.65 5.27 -14.66
N LEU A 268 5.96 5.04 -14.57
CA LEU A 268 6.91 5.23 -15.68
C LEU A 268 6.55 4.39 -16.93
N ALA A 269 5.95 3.21 -16.71
CA ALA A 269 5.59 2.27 -17.76
C ALA A 269 4.12 2.36 -18.20
N ASN A 270 3.32 3.24 -17.59
CA ASN A 270 1.86 3.20 -17.67
C ASN A 270 1.28 1.81 -17.37
N ALA A 271 1.87 1.12 -16.41
CA ALA A 271 1.50 -0.23 -16.03
C ALA A 271 0.77 -0.23 -14.68
N GLU A 272 0.06 -1.31 -14.40
CA GLU A 272 -0.46 -1.61 -13.07
C GLU A 272 -0.34 -3.10 -12.76
N VAL A 273 -0.35 -3.43 -11.47
CA VAL A 273 -0.46 -4.80 -10.99
C VAL A 273 -1.80 -4.95 -10.29
N VAL A 274 -2.65 -5.82 -10.79
CA VAL A 274 -4.02 -5.99 -10.29
C VAL A 274 -4.36 -7.45 -10.09
N LYS A 275 -5.30 -7.73 -9.19
CA LYS A 275 -5.86 -9.06 -9.02
C LYS A 275 -6.78 -9.37 -10.18
N LYS A 276 -6.59 -10.54 -10.79
CA LYS A 276 -7.42 -10.99 -11.89
C LYS A 276 -8.86 -11.17 -11.40
N GLN A 277 -9.78 -10.39 -11.94
CA GLN A 277 -11.21 -10.61 -11.70
C GLN A 277 -11.64 -11.87 -12.45
N ARG A 278 -12.29 -12.79 -11.74
CA ARG A 278 -12.78 -14.06 -12.28
C ARG A 278 -14.13 -13.87 -12.97
#